data_AF-A0A532C256-F1
#
_entry.id   AF-A0A532C256-F1
#
_cell.length_a   1.000
_cell.length_b   1.000
_cell.length_c   1.000
_cell.angle_alpha   90.00
_cell.angle_beta   90.00
_cell.angle_gamma   90.00
#
_symmetry.space_group_name_H-M   'P 1'
#
loop_
_entity.id
_entity.type
_entity.pdbx_description
1 polymer ?
#
loop_
_entity_poly.entity_id
_entity_poly.type
_entity_poly.pdbx_seq_one_letter_code
_entity_poly.pdbx_strand_id
1 'polypeptide(L)'
;MFVLNWQLALVAMVTLPIMGTLLFVLIRKVKATAQKQRKHEGAIASHVNEVLGAISLVQAFGREEHEESRLQKYSDHHVEQGIHTARLTASVSRMVHIVEALGTAGIVLFGGWLVLGKQMTPGDLLVFLSYGHSLYKPLRNLSSLSVKFSRAMVSAKRVADILDIEPEIRDLPDARQASALQGDIAFHQVAFGYERNTNVLHGVSFHIDAGQKVALVGSSGAGKSTIVNLILRLYEPQSGSIMIDGINSAQYKRESLRQHIGIVLQDTVLFGASIAENISYGKPDATREEIERAAALSYAHDFIAALPDGYDTILGERGNTLSGGQRQRICLARAIIKQPSILILDEPTSAVDPASAALIRDTVARLQTGKTTLVIAHQFVAMDQFDQILVLENGRLVEQGTHLQLVAHKGQYYALLAHQAREAQWEDAGASSTLRPETEGEAETYA
;
A
#
# COMPACT_ATOMS: atom_id res chain seq x y z
N MET A 1 17.17 42.21 39.68
CA MET A 1 16.59 43.48 39.19
C MET A 1 15.85 44.25 40.27
N PHE A 2 14.73 43.73 40.83
CA PHE A 2 13.93 44.45 41.84
C PHE A 2 14.68 44.86 43.11
N VAL A 3 15.61 44.02 43.58
CA VAL A 3 16.45 44.32 44.76
C VAL A 3 17.50 45.42 44.48
N LEU A 4 17.93 45.58 43.23
CA LEU A 4 18.92 46.59 42.83
C LEU A 4 18.27 47.96 42.59
N ASN A 5 17.22 47.99 41.77
CA ASN A 5 16.45 49.21 41.50
C ASN A 5 15.07 48.83 40.94
N TRP A 6 14.02 49.09 41.73
CA TRP A 6 12.65 48.72 41.38
C TRP A 6 12.07 49.55 40.22
N GLN A 7 12.53 50.80 40.04
CA GLN A 7 12.08 51.69 38.96
C GLN A 7 12.61 51.22 37.60
N LEU A 8 13.91 50.90 37.52
CA LEU A 8 14.51 50.26 36.34
C LEU A 8 13.92 48.88 36.07
N ALA A 9 13.55 48.13 37.12
CA ALA A 9 12.90 46.82 36.99
C ALA A 9 11.50 46.93 36.37
N LEU A 10 10.74 47.98 36.70
CA LEU A 10 9.45 48.25 36.06
C LEU A 10 9.60 48.57 34.57
N VAL A 11 10.61 49.37 34.19
CA VAL A 11 10.90 49.66 32.78
C VAL A 11 11.20 48.36 32.00
N ALA A 12 11.99 47.46 32.58
CA ALA A 12 12.24 46.14 31.99
C ALA A 12 11.01 45.23 32.00
N MET A 13 10.10 45.35 32.97
CA MET A 13 8.90 44.52 33.08
C MET A 13 7.82 44.93 32.07
N VAL A 14 7.71 46.22 31.72
CA VAL A 14 6.75 46.71 30.72
C VAL A 14 6.99 46.14 29.32
N THR A 15 8.22 45.75 28.99
CA THR A 15 8.53 45.12 27.69
C THR A 15 8.01 43.69 27.58
N LEU A 16 7.82 42.98 28.71
CA LEU A 16 7.34 41.60 28.74
C LEU A 16 5.90 41.40 28.22
N PRO A 17 4.86 42.13 28.68
CA PRO A 17 3.50 41.97 28.16
C PRO A 17 3.40 42.39 26.68
N ILE A 18 4.17 43.40 26.25
CA ILE A 18 4.27 43.80 24.85
C ILE A 18 4.85 42.67 24.00
N MET A 19 5.95 42.06 24.45
CA MET A 19 6.54 40.90 23.78
C MET A 19 5.57 39.70 23.74
N GLY A 20 4.94 39.36 24.86
CA GLY A 20 4.07 38.19 24.98
C GLY A 20 2.85 38.26 24.07
N THR A 21 2.16 39.41 24.03
CA THR A 21 1.00 39.63 23.14
C THR A 21 1.39 39.54 21.66
N LEU A 22 2.52 40.12 21.30
CA LEU A 22 3.03 40.12 19.94
C LEU A 22 3.41 38.71 19.46
N LEU A 23 4.12 37.95 20.31
CA LEU A 23 4.43 36.55 20.08
C LEU A 23 3.17 35.71 19.91
N PHE A 24 2.17 35.89 20.78
CA PHE A 24 0.92 35.13 20.72
C PHE A 24 0.18 35.33 19.39
N VAL A 25 0.02 36.56 18.94
CA VAL A 25 -0.66 36.88 17.67
C VAL A 25 0.09 36.29 16.46
N LEU A 26 1.41 36.46 16.43
CA LEU A 26 2.24 36.01 15.33
C LEU A 26 2.32 34.48 15.23
N ILE A 27 2.50 33.78 16.36
CA ILE A 27 2.54 32.31 16.40
C ILE A 27 1.21 31.73 15.90
N ARG A 28 0.08 32.33 16.27
CA ARG A 28 -1.24 31.89 15.82
C ARG A 28 -1.42 32.02 14.31
N LYS A 29 -0.94 33.13 13.72
CA LYS A 29 -0.91 33.33 12.26
C LYS A 29 0.00 32.33 11.56
N VAL A 30 1.23 32.13 12.06
CA VAL A 30 2.18 31.15 11.51
C VAL A 30 1.59 29.74 11.51
N LYS A 31 0.94 29.33 12.61
CA LYS A 31 0.30 28.01 12.72
C LYS A 31 -0.80 27.81 11.67
N ALA A 32 -1.66 28.81 11.47
CA ALA A 32 -2.74 28.76 10.48
C ALA A 32 -2.21 28.67 9.04
N THR A 33 -1.18 29.45 8.69
CA THR A 33 -0.55 29.41 7.36
C THR A 33 0.21 28.10 7.13
N ALA A 34 0.95 27.62 8.13
CA ALA A 34 1.67 26.36 8.03
C ALA A 34 0.74 25.14 7.83
N GLN A 35 -0.48 25.19 8.38
CA GLN A 35 -1.47 24.13 8.16
C GLN A 35 -2.04 24.14 6.74
N LYS A 36 -2.21 25.31 6.12
CA LYS A 36 -2.61 25.43 4.70
C LYS A 36 -1.52 24.93 3.76
N GLN A 37 -0.25 25.29 4.01
CA GLN A 37 0.90 24.90 3.19
C GLN A 37 1.09 23.37 3.14
N ARG A 38 0.86 22.66 4.26
CA ARG A 38 1.06 21.20 4.35
C ARG A 38 0.11 20.37 3.50
N LYS A 39 -1.10 20.87 3.18
CA LYS A 39 -2.01 20.15 2.29
C LYS A 39 -1.46 20.01 0.87
N HIS A 40 -0.58 20.94 0.47
CA HIS A 40 0.01 20.94 -0.86
C HIS A 40 1.35 20.20 -0.89
N GLU A 41 2.10 20.12 0.21
CA GLU A 41 3.47 19.56 0.24
C GLU A 41 3.49 18.07 -0.14
N GLY A 42 2.45 17.32 0.23
CA GLY A 42 2.28 15.93 -0.22
C GLY A 42 1.98 15.79 -1.71
N ALA A 43 1.45 16.82 -2.37
CA ALA A 43 1.10 16.78 -3.78
C ALA A 43 2.33 16.80 -4.69
N ILE A 44 3.38 17.58 -4.37
CA ILE A 44 4.65 17.54 -5.12
C ILE A 44 5.28 16.15 -5.02
N ALA A 45 5.44 15.63 -3.80
CA ALA A 45 6.07 14.34 -3.59
C ALA A 45 5.30 13.21 -4.31
N SER A 46 3.97 13.23 -4.23
CA SER A 46 3.10 12.29 -4.97
C SER A 46 3.28 12.42 -6.49
N HIS A 47 3.30 13.64 -7.02
CA HIS A 47 3.46 13.89 -8.45
C HIS A 47 4.83 13.44 -8.96
N VAL A 48 5.90 13.72 -8.20
CA VAL A 48 7.25 13.23 -8.54
C VAL A 48 7.26 11.71 -8.56
N ASN A 49 6.65 11.05 -7.57
CA ASN A 49 6.60 9.59 -7.53
C ASN A 49 5.78 9.00 -8.70
N GLU A 50 4.70 9.66 -9.10
CA GLU A 50 3.87 9.29 -10.26
C GLU A 50 4.67 9.40 -11.58
N VAL A 51 5.30 10.55 -11.82
CA VAL A 51 6.10 10.79 -13.03
C VAL A 51 7.30 9.85 -13.10
N LEU A 52 8.01 9.64 -11.99
CA LEU A 52 9.13 8.69 -11.95
C LEU A 52 8.67 7.24 -12.12
N GLY A 53 7.54 6.88 -11.53
CA GLY A 53 6.93 5.56 -11.71
C GLY A 53 6.51 5.28 -13.15
N ALA A 54 6.19 6.33 -13.92
CA ALA A 54 5.79 6.25 -15.32
C ALA A 54 6.82 6.87 -16.28
N ILE A 55 8.10 6.95 -15.90
CA ILE A 55 9.10 7.73 -16.65
C ILE A 55 9.26 7.26 -18.10
N SER A 56 9.22 5.94 -18.33
CA SER A 56 9.28 5.36 -19.67
C SER A 56 8.09 5.75 -20.54
N LEU A 57 6.91 5.96 -19.94
CA LEU A 57 5.72 6.44 -20.65
C LEU A 57 5.90 7.90 -21.05
N VAL A 58 6.36 8.74 -20.13
CA VAL A 58 6.61 10.16 -20.41
C VAL A 58 7.60 10.32 -21.57
N GLN A 59 8.69 9.53 -21.56
CA GLN A 59 9.69 9.52 -22.63
C GLN A 59 9.14 8.96 -23.95
N ALA A 60 8.41 7.84 -23.90
CA ALA A 60 7.82 7.24 -25.09
C ALA A 60 6.85 8.18 -25.82
N PHE A 61 6.17 9.05 -25.09
CA PHE A 61 5.25 10.04 -25.64
C PHE A 61 5.87 11.44 -25.86
N GLY A 62 7.17 11.64 -25.58
CA GLY A 62 7.86 12.92 -25.75
C GLY A 62 7.26 14.06 -24.92
N ARG A 63 6.80 13.76 -23.69
CA ARG A 63 6.06 14.69 -22.82
C ARG A 63 6.90 15.26 -21.67
N GLU A 64 8.22 15.16 -21.75
CA GLU A 64 9.14 15.62 -20.70
C GLU A 64 8.94 17.11 -20.38
N GLU A 65 8.93 17.99 -21.38
CA GLU A 65 8.72 19.43 -21.19
C GLU A 65 7.34 19.76 -20.60
N HIS A 66 6.32 18.93 -20.91
CA HIS A 66 4.98 19.09 -20.37
C HIS A 66 4.95 18.79 -18.87
N GLU A 67 5.56 17.67 -18.46
CA GLU A 67 5.62 17.29 -17.05
C GLU A 67 6.56 18.21 -16.26
N GLU A 68 7.66 18.68 -16.85
CA GLU A 68 8.53 19.69 -16.25
C GLU A 68 7.77 21.00 -16.01
N SER A 69 7.05 21.51 -17.01
CA SER A 69 6.23 22.72 -16.89
C SER A 69 5.14 22.58 -15.82
N ARG A 70 4.56 21.39 -15.70
CA ARG A 70 3.53 21.07 -14.71
C ARG A 70 4.13 21.02 -13.30
N LEU A 71 5.28 20.38 -13.13
CA LEU A 71 6.04 20.38 -11.88
C LEU A 71 6.49 21.79 -11.47
N GLN A 72 6.89 22.62 -12.44
CA GLN A 72 7.27 24.01 -12.21
C GLN A 72 6.09 24.82 -11.69
N LYS A 73 4.89 24.71 -12.28
CA LYS A 73 3.69 25.38 -11.77
C LYS A 73 3.35 24.98 -10.33
N TYR A 74 3.48 23.70 -9.99
CA TYR A 74 3.31 23.26 -8.61
C TYR A 74 4.38 23.90 -7.73
N SER A 75 5.64 23.84 -8.13
CA SER A 75 6.78 24.39 -7.39
C SER A 75 6.67 25.90 -7.17
N ASP A 76 6.23 26.68 -8.16
CA ASP A 76 6.08 28.14 -8.05
C ASP A 76 5.00 28.51 -7.01
N HIS A 77 3.84 27.86 -7.08
CA HIS A 77 2.78 28.06 -6.09
C HIS A 77 3.26 27.71 -4.67
N HIS A 78 4.09 26.67 -4.56
CA HIS A 78 4.70 26.24 -3.32
C HIS A 78 5.75 27.22 -2.78
N VAL A 79 6.58 27.77 -3.65
CA VAL A 79 7.60 28.76 -3.31
C VAL A 79 6.92 30.04 -2.84
N GLU A 80 5.88 30.52 -3.51
CA GLU A 80 5.13 31.72 -3.09
C GLU A 80 4.54 31.57 -1.68
N GLN A 81 3.87 30.43 -1.41
CA GLN A 81 3.33 30.13 -0.08
C GLN A 81 4.45 29.95 0.96
N GLY A 82 5.54 29.30 0.58
CA GLY A 82 6.71 29.09 1.43
C GLY A 82 7.39 30.41 1.81
N ILE A 83 7.56 31.32 0.85
CA ILE A 83 8.08 32.68 1.06
C ILE A 83 7.16 33.45 2.02
N HIS A 84 5.84 33.34 1.86
CA HIS A 84 4.90 33.98 2.77
C HIS A 84 5.05 33.47 4.22
N THR A 85 5.11 32.16 4.41
CA THR A 85 5.36 31.54 5.73
C THR A 85 6.73 31.91 6.30
N ALA A 86 7.77 31.95 5.46
CA ALA A 86 9.12 32.34 5.84
C ALA A 86 9.18 33.81 6.27
N ARG A 87 8.53 34.72 5.53
CA ARG A 87 8.40 36.15 5.88
C ARG A 87 7.65 36.34 7.20
N LEU A 88 6.57 35.59 7.43
CA LEU A 88 5.84 35.61 8.70
C LEU A 88 6.73 35.13 9.86
N THR A 89 7.48 34.04 9.66
CA THR A 89 8.40 33.50 10.67
C THR A 89 9.56 34.45 10.96
N ALA A 90 10.16 35.05 9.92
CA ALA A 90 11.22 36.05 10.06
C ALA A 90 10.72 37.32 10.77
N SER A 91 9.45 37.69 10.59
CA SER A 91 8.85 38.82 11.28
C SER A 91 8.76 38.59 12.80
N VAL A 92 8.58 37.34 13.25
CA VAL A 92 8.65 37.00 14.68
C VAL A 92 10.00 37.35 15.28
N SER A 93 11.09 36.88 14.64
CA SER A 93 12.45 37.15 15.11
C SER A 93 12.76 38.66 15.10
N ARG A 94 12.40 39.36 14.02
CA ARG A 94 12.61 40.81 13.89
C ARG A 94 11.90 41.60 14.98
N MET A 95 10.64 41.26 15.28
CA MET A 95 9.89 41.97 16.32
C MET A 95 10.46 41.73 17.71
N VAL A 96 10.94 40.52 18.00
CA VAL A 96 11.63 40.23 19.26
C VAL A 96 12.89 41.08 19.42
N HIS A 97 13.68 41.21 18.35
CA HIS A 97 14.87 42.07 18.36
C HIS A 97 14.55 43.56 18.54
N ILE A 98 13.46 44.06 17.92
CA ILE A 98 13.04 45.46 18.09
C ILE A 98 12.63 45.74 19.53
N VAL A 99 11.83 44.87 20.14
CA VAL A 99 11.41 45.03 21.54
C VAL A 99 12.59 44.91 22.50
N GLU A 100 13.54 43.99 22.24
CA GLU A 100 14.80 43.88 23.00
C GLU A 100 15.64 45.16 22.89
N ALA A 101 15.78 45.74 21.69
CA ALA A 101 16.52 46.97 21.47
C ALA A 101 15.87 48.18 22.16
N LEU A 102 14.54 48.33 22.07
CA LEU A 102 13.80 49.39 22.76
C LEU A 102 13.88 49.25 24.28
N GLY A 103 13.77 48.02 24.80
CA GLY A 103 13.94 47.74 26.22
C GLY A 103 15.35 48.07 26.72
N THR A 104 16.37 47.71 25.94
CA THR A 104 17.77 48.04 26.24
C THR A 104 18.00 49.55 26.20
N ALA A 105 17.48 50.24 25.19
CA ALA A 105 17.55 51.69 25.09
C ALA A 105 16.88 52.38 26.29
N GLY A 106 15.71 51.89 26.72
CA GLY A 106 15.03 52.37 27.93
C GLY A 106 15.87 52.21 29.19
N ILE A 107 16.51 51.03 29.36
CA ILE A 107 17.42 50.77 30.49
C ILE A 107 18.64 51.71 30.45
N VAL A 108 19.25 51.93 29.28
CA VAL A 108 20.43 52.80 29.14
C VAL A 108 20.07 54.27 29.38
N LEU A 109 18.99 54.78 28.78
CA LEU A 109 18.59 56.18 28.90
C LEU A 109 18.14 56.51 30.33
N PHE A 110 17.25 55.70 30.90
CA PHE A 110 16.74 55.92 32.26
C PHE A 110 17.80 55.59 33.32
N GLY A 111 18.56 54.50 33.12
CA GLY A 111 19.66 54.14 34.00
C GLY A 111 20.81 55.14 33.96
N GLY A 112 21.14 55.68 32.78
CA GLY A 112 22.11 56.76 32.60
C GLY A 112 21.68 58.03 33.33
N TRP A 113 20.40 58.40 33.27
CA TRP A 113 19.86 59.52 34.04
C TRP A 113 19.97 59.30 35.56
N LEU A 114 19.72 58.08 36.06
CA LEU A 114 19.88 57.73 37.47
C LEU A 114 21.35 57.76 37.93
N VAL A 115 22.29 57.36 37.06
CA VAL A 115 23.73 57.43 37.32
C VAL A 115 24.19 58.90 37.40
N LEU A 116 23.74 59.74 36.47
CA LEU A 116 24.02 61.19 36.51
C LEU A 116 23.42 61.84 37.78
N GLY A 117 22.28 61.36 38.24
CA GLY A 117 21.64 61.73 39.51
C GLY A 117 22.27 61.14 40.76
N LYS A 118 23.38 60.38 40.65
CA LYS A 118 24.07 59.67 41.76
C LYS A 118 23.19 58.67 42.54
N GLN A 119 22.09 58.21 41.94
CA GLN A 119 21.18 57.23 42.55
C GLN A 119 21.59 55.79 42.27
N MET A 120 22.57 55.57 41.38
CA MET A 120 23.06 54.26 40.96
C MET A 120 24.50 54.37 40.48
N THR A 121 25.31 53.31 40.61
CA THR A 121 26.68 53.30 40.04
C THR A 121 26.67 52.88 38.56
N PRO A 122 27.68 53.27 37.77
CA PRO A 122 27.86 52.74 36.41
C PRO A 122 27.99 51.21 36.37
N GLY A 123 28.56 50.61 37.43
CA GLY A 123 28.66 49.15 37.57
C GLY A 123 27.31 48.47 37.70
N ASP A 124 26.39 49.05 38.49
CA ASP A 124 25.03 48.55 38.65
C ASP A 124 24.25 48.60 37.33
N LEU A 125 24.48 49.63 36.49
CA LEU A 125 23.88 49.72 35.15
C LEU A 125 24.34 48.57 34.24
N LEU A 126 25.64 48.23 34.26
CA LEU A 126 26.18 47.09 33.50
C LEU A 126 25.58 45.77 33.97
N VAL A 127 25.46 45.56 35.29
CA VAL A 127 24.79 44.40 35.88
C VAL A 127 23.33 44.33 35.44
N PHE A 128 22.64 45.47 35.38
CA PHE A 128 21.25 45.56 34.94
C PHE A 128 21.08 45.20 33.45
N LEU A 129 22.00 45.63 32.60
CA LEU A 129 22.04 45.26 31.18
C LEU A 129 22.27 43.75 31.00
N SER A 130 23.18 43.15 31.77
CA SER A 130 23.39 41.70 31.76
C SER A 130 22.15 40.91 32.20
N TYR A 131 21.44 41.38 33.22
CA TYR A 131 20.17 40.79 33.64
C TYR A 131 19.07 40.98 32.59
N GLY A 132 19.03 42.12 31.90
CA GLY A 132 18.07 42.38 30.85
C GLY A 132 18.25 41.40 29.69
N HIS A 133 19.48 41.24 29.21
CA HIS A 133 19.80 40.27 28.17
C HIS A 133 19.48 38.83 28.59
N SER A 134 19.75 38.48 29.85
CA SER A 134 19.42 37.17 30.43
C SER A 134 17.91 36.91 30.50
N LEU A 135 17.09 37.96 30.63
CA LEU A 135 15.63 37.88 30.63
C LEU A 135 15.05 37.66 29.22
N TYR A 136 15.64 38.27 28.19
CA TYR A 136 15.15 38.14 26.80
C TYR A 136 15.51 36.80 26.14
N LYS A 137 16.63 36.17 26.52
CA LYS A 137 17.10 34.91 25.93
C LYS A 137 16.11 33.73 26.08
N PRO A 138 15.56 33.42 27.27
CA PRO A 138 14.52 32.39 27.43
C PRO A 138 13.25 32.69 26.61
N LEU A 139 12.89 33.96 26.48
CA LEU A 139 11.70 34.41 25.76
C LEU A 139 11.82 34.15 24.25
N ARG A 140 13.00 34.39 23.66
CA ARG A 140 13.35 33.98 22.29
C ARG A 140 13.28 32.47 22.11
N ASN A 141 13.87 31.73 23.04
CA ASN A 141 13.90 30.26 22.97
C ASN A 141 12.48 29.67 23.00
N LEU A 142 11.61 30.19 23.87
CA LEU A 142 10.21 29.76 23.99
C LEU A 142 9.42 29.93 22.69
N SER A 143 9.65 31.02 21.94
CA SER A 143 9.00 31.24 20.64
C SER A 143 9.43 30.18 19.60
N SER A 144 10.72 29.87 19.52
CA SER A 144 11.22 28.85 18.59
C SER A 144 10.78 27.43 18.98
N LEU A 145 10.74 27.15 20.29
CA LEU A 145 10.28 25.88 20.83
C LEU A 145 8.78 25.67 20.57
N SER A 146 7.98 26.73 20.64
CA SER A 146 6.54 26.68 20.36
C SER A 146 6.23 26.22 18.93
N VAL A 147 7.01 26.68 17.94
CA VAL A 147 6.87 26.22 16.55
C VAL A 147 7.26 24.75 16.43
N LYS A 148 8.41 24.35 16.98
CA LYS A 148 8.88 22.94 16.96
C LYS A 148 7.87 22.02 17.65
N PHE A 149 7.38 22.42 18.82
CA PHE A 149 6.37 21.69 19.60
C PHE A 149 5.06 21.55 18.81
N SER A 150 4.59 22.61 18.16
CA SER A 150 3.40 22.52 17.31
C SER A 150 3.61 21.56 16.12
N ARG A 151 4.80 21.49 15.52
CA ARG A 151 5.09 20.50 14.46
C ARG A 151 5.08 19.08 15.02
N ALA A 152 5.70 18.87 16.18
CA ALA A 152 5.75 17.57 16.85
C ALA A 152 4.35 17.06 17.21
N MET A 153 3.49 17.93 17.78
CA MET A 153 2.11 17.58 18.13
C MET A 153 1.26 17.15 16.92
N VAL A 154 1.48 17.74 15.74
CA VAL A 154 0.79 17.32 14.51
C VAL A 154 1.26 15.95 14.04
N SER A 155 2.57 15.68 14.08
CA SER A 155 3.08 14.34 13.77
C SER A 155 2.62 13.30 14.79
N ALA A 156 2.64 13.62 16.08
CA ALA A 156 2.13 12.77 17.15
C ALA A 156 0.64 12.44 16.95
N LYS A 157 -0.17 13.44 16.57
CA LYS A 157 -1.58 13.21 16.24
C LYS A 157 -1.76 12.22 15.09
N ARG A 158 -0.99 12.32 14.01
CA ARG A 158 -1.08 11.35 12.90
C ARG A 158 -0.72 9.92 13.30
N VAL A 159 0.29 9.77 14.15
CA VAL A 159 0.66 8.45 14.70
C VAL A 159 -0.46 7.93 15.59
N ALA A 160 -1.03 8.78 16.46
CA ALA A 160 -2.18 8.43 17.29
C ALA A 160 -3.39 8.03 16.43
N ASP A 161 -3.72 8.80 15.39
CA ASP A 161 -4.83 8.51 14.47
C ASP A 161 -4.67 7.12 13.80
N ILE A 162 -3.43 6.66 13.55
CA ILE A 162 -3.14 5.31 13.02
C ILE A 162 -3.23 4.25 14.12
N LEU A 163 -2.67 4.51 15.30
CA LEU A 163 -2.71 3.59 16.44
C LEU A 163 -4.13 3.36 16.98
N ASP A 164 -5.00 4.36 16.82
CA ASP A 164 -6.41 4.31 17.21
C ASP A 164 -7.29 3.57 16.17
N ILE A 165 -6.73 3.15 15.03
CA ILE A 165 -7.47 2.35 14.04
C ILE A 165 -7.75 0.98 14.63
N GLU A 166 -9.01 0.74 14.96
CA GLU A 166 -9.50 -0.55 15.38
C GLU A 166 -9.68 -1.49 14.16
N PRO A 167 -9.17 -2.74 14.20
CA PRO A 167 -9.42 -3.70 13.13
C PRO A 167 -10.92 -3.96 12.97
N GLU A 168 -11.45 -3.75 11.77
CA GLU A 168 -12.86 -3.95 11.45
C GLU A 168 -13.30 -5.40 11.69
N ILE A 169 -12.40 -6.35 11.44
CA ILE A 169 -12.65 -7.78 11.61
C ILE A 169 -11.86 -8.28 12.80
N ARG A 170 -12.58 -8.87 13.77
CA ARG A 170 -12.02 -9.41 15.00
C ARG A 170 -12.47 -10.85 15.20
N ASP A 171 -11.63 -11.62 15.88
CA ASP A 171 -12.00 -12.95 16.34
C ASP A 171 -13.05 -12.78 17.46
N LEU A 172 -14.09 -13.60 17.44
CA LEU A 172 -15.06 -13.64 18.55
C LEU A 172 -14.35 -14.09 19.84
N PRO A 173 -14.80 -13.65 21.04
CA PRO A 173 -14.18 -14.06 22.30
C PRO A 173 -14.10 -15.59 22.50
N ASP A 174 -15.06 -16.31 21.94
CA ASP A 174 -15.21 -17.77 21.97
C ASP A 174 -14.80 -18.45 20.64
N ALA A 175 -14.03 -17.75 19.80
CA ALA A 175 -13.59 -18.28 18.51
C ALA A 175 -12.75 -19.56 18.67
N ARG A 176 -13.11 -20.56 17.86
CA ARG A 176 -12.52 -21.90 17.86
C ARG A 176 -11.24 -21.93 17.02
N GLN A 177 -10.29 -22.75 17.42
CA GLN A 177 -9.16 -23.07 16.54
C GLN A 177 -9.66 -23.94 15.38
N ALA A 178 -9.27 -23.61 14.15
CA ALA A 178 -9.43 -24.51 13.02
C ALA A 178 -8.38 -25.61 13.16
N SER A 179 -8.80 -26.83 13.48
CA SER A 179 -7.92 -28.00 13.58
C SER A 179 -8.38 -29.06 12.58
N ALA A 180 -7.50 -29.46 11.66
CA ALA A 180 -7.74 -30.54 10.71
C ALA A 180 -8.97 -30.32 9.82
N LEU A 181 -8.99 -29.21 9.07
CA LEU A 181 -10.06 -28.96 8.12
C LEU A 181 -10.05 -29.98 6.98
N GLN A 182 -11.22 -30.50 6.63
CA GLN A 182 -11.44 -31.36 5.45
C GLN A 182 -11.51 -30.52 4.17
N GLY A 183 -12.00 -29.28 4.28
CA GLY A 183 -12.05 -28.31 3.20
C GLY A 183 -13.40 -28.22 2.51
N ASP A 184 -14.48 -28.61 3.17
CA ASP A 184 -15.85 -28.35 2.72
C ASP A 184 -16.16 -26.84 2.83
N ILE A 185 -16.73 -26.24 1.78
CA ILE A 185 -17.03 -24.79 1.75
C ILE A 185 -18.45 -24.57 1.24
N ALA A 186 -19.32 -23.95 2.04
CA ALA A 186 -20.67 -23.60 1.63
C ALA A 186 -20.95 -22.10 1.78
N PHE A 187 -21.50 -21.50 0.73
CA PHE A 187 -22.04 -20.14 0.73
C PHE A 187 -23.56 -20.22 0.81
N HIS A 188 -24.16 -19.47 1.73
CA HIS A 188 -25.61 -19.38 1.88
C HIS A 188 -26.08 -17.93 1.80
N GLN A 189 -26.71 -17.58 0.67
CA GLN A 189 -27.32 -16.27 0.41
C GLN A 189 -26.39 -15.09 0.72
N VAL A 190 -25.11 -15.22 0.36
CA VAL A 190 -24.08 -14.24 0.72
C VAL A 190 -24.23 -12.97 -0.11
N ALA A 191 -24.41 -11.84 0.57
CA ALA A 191 -24.31 -10.51 -0.03
C ALA A 191 -23.19 -9.70 0.63
N PHE A 192 -22.45 -8.95 -0.18
CA PHE A 192 -21.28 -8.21 0.28
C PHE A 192 -21.00 -7.00 -0.60
N GLY A 193 -20.46 -5.93 -0.02
CA GLY A 193 -19.97 -4.73 -0.68
C GLY A 193 -18.82 -4.12 0.12
N TYR A 194 -17.80 -3.58 -0.58
CA TYR A 194 -16.65 -2.93 0.07
C TYR A 194 -17.03 -1.59 0.71
N GLU A 195 -18.07 -0.95 0.18
CA GLU A 195 -18.67 0.24 0.80
C GLU A 195 -20.14 -0.08 1.14
N ARG A 196 -20.70 0.64 2.13
CA ARG A 196 -22.05 0.36 2.64
C ARG A 196 -23.16 0.43 1.59
N ASN A 197 -22.94 1.12 0.47
CA ASN A 197 -23.95 1.38 -0.56
C ASN A 197 -23.67 0.70 -1.90
N THR A 198 -22.59 -0.09 -2.01
CA THR A 198 -22.17 -0.72 -3.27
C THR A 198 -21.98 -2.22 -3.07
N ASN A 199 -23.04 -2.99 -3.34
CA ASN A 199 -22.97 -4.44 -3.27
C ASN A 199 -22.25 -4.99 -4.51
N VAL A 200 -21.25 -5.82 -4.25
CA VAL A 200 -20.48 -6.58 -5.24
C VAL A 200 -21.03 -8.00 -5.39
N LEU A 201 -21.55 -8.59 -4.31
CA LEU A 201 -22.21 -9.91 -4.33
C LEU A 201 -23.67 -9.79 -3.90
N HIS A 202 -24.56 -10.51 -4.56
CA HIS A 202 -26.01 -10.44 -4.38
C HIS A 202 -26.62 -11.82 -4.14
N GLY A 203 -26.58 -12.30 -2.89
CA GLY A 203 -27.28 -13.54 -2.48
C GLY A 203 -26.65 -14.82 -3.04
N VAL A 204 -25.32 -14.85 -3.20
CA VAL A 204 -24.59 -15.98 -3.78
C VAL A 204 -24.70 -17.22 -2.88
N SER A 205 -25.10 -18.35 -3.46
CA SER A 205 -25.16 -19.64 -2.77
C SER A 205 -24.56 -20.74 -3.62
N PHE A 206 -23.61 -21.49 -3.07
CA PHE A 206 -23.01 -22.67 -3.69
C PHE A 206 -22.37 -23.52 -2.61
N HIS A 207 -21.99 -24.74 -2.96
CA HIS A 207 -21.31 -25.67 -2.08
C HIS A 207 -20.16 -26.33 -2.85
N ILE A 208 -19.03 -26.49 -2.18
CA ILE A 208 -17.83 -27.16 -2.65
C ILE A 208 -17.53 -28.28 -1.66
N ASP A 209 -17.61 -29.51 -2.14
CA ASP A 209 -17.32 -30.70 -1.33
C ASP A 209 -15.83 -30.80 -0.99
N ALA A 210 -15.52 -31.42 0.14
CA ALA A 210 -14.13 -31.69 0.52
C ALA A 210 -13.38 -32.51 -0.56
N GLY A 211 -12.23 -32.01 -1.00
CA GLY A 211 -11.42 -32.63 -2.06
C GLY A 211 -11.85 -32.31 -3.50
N GLN A 212 -12.96 -31.57 -3.68
CA GLN A 212 -13.49 -31.22 -5.00
C GLN A 212 -12.63 -30.15 -5.68
N LYS A 213 -12.50 -30.24 -7.01
CA LYS A 213 -11.90 -29.23 -7.87
C LYS A 213 -12.97 -28.39 -8.54
N VAL A 214 -13.01 -27.10 -8.20
CA VAL A 214 -14.03 -26.17 -8.68
C VAL A 214 -13.39 -25.02 -9.46
N ALA A 215 -13.94 -24.74 -10.64
CA ALA A 215 -13.57 -23.54 -11.40
C ALA A 215 -14.57 -22.40 -11.13
N LEU A 216 -14.04 -21.20 -10.93
CA LEU A 216 -14.79 -19.96 -10.80
C LEU A 216 -14.57 -19.10 -12.05
N VAL A 217 -15.61 -18.95 -12.86
CA VAL A 217 -15.56 -18.24 -14.15
C VAL A 217 -16.53 -17.07 -14.16
N GLY A 218 -16.25 -16.08 -15.00
CA GLY A 218 -17.09 -14.88 -15.12
C GLY A 218 -16.31 -13.70 -15.68
N SER A 219 -17.00 -12.66 -16.11
CA SER A 219 -16.39 -11.43 -16.61
C SER A 219 -15.51 -10.74 -15.56
N SER A 220 -14.64 -9.84 -16.01
CA SER A 220 -13.90 -8.96 -15.09
C SER A 220 -14.89 -8.13 -14.26
N GLY A 221 -14.65 -7.99 -12.97
CA GLY A 221 -15.57 -7.30 -12.05
C GLY A 221 -16.78 -8.11 -11.57
N ALA A 222 -16.96 -9.37 -12.01
CA ALA A 222 -18.11 -10.19 -11.61
C ALA A 222 -18.14 -10.62 -10.11
N GLY A 223 -17.09 -10.33 -9.33
CA GLY A 223 -17.00 -10.65 -7.91
C GLY A 223 -16.14 -11.87 -7.54
N LYS A 224 -15.37 -12.44 -8.49
CA LYS A 224 -14.53 -13.63 -8.29
C LYS A 224 -13.50 -13.47 -7.15
N SER A 225 -12.68 -12.41 -7.20
CA SER A 225 -11.70 -12.11 -6.15
C SER A 225 -12.36 -11.80 -4.81
N THR A 226 -13.60 -11.30 -4.82
CA THR A 226 -14.38 -11.06 -3.60
C THR A 226 -14.77 -12.36 -2.91
N ILE A 227 -15.15 -13.40 -3.66
CA ILE A 227 -15.39 -14.75 -3.11
C ILE A 227 -14.11 -15.27 -2.42
N VAL A 228 -12.96 -15.15 -3.07
CA VAL A 228 -11.66 -15.55 -2.50
C VAL A 228 -11.36 -14.78 -1.21
N ASN A 229 -11.53 -13.46 -1.21
CA ASN A 229 -11.30 -12.63 -0.04
C ASN A 229 -12.22 -12.99 1.14
N LEU A 230 -13.46 -13.40 0.85
CA LEU A 230 -14.41 -13.86 1.86
C LEU A 230 -14.06 -15.25 2.41
N ILE A 231 -13.59 -16.19 1.58
CA ILE A 231 -13.07 -17.50 2.04
C ILE A 231 -11.86 -17.32 2.97
N LEU A 232 -10.95 -16.39 2.63
CA LEU A 232 -9.80 -16.02 3.45
C LEU A 232 -10.17 -15.24 4.73
N ARG A 233 -11.45 -14.88 4.88
CA ARG A 233 -11.97 -13.98 5.92
C ARG A 233 -11.14 -12.71 6.02
N LEU A 234 -10.81 -12.12 4.86
CA LEU A 234 -10.28 -10.76 4.76
C LEU A 234 -11.39 -9.72 4.86
N TYR A 235 -12.63 -10.13 4.57
CA TYR A 235 -13.87 -9.41 4.78
C TYR A 235 -14.91 -10.36 5.38
N GLU A 236 -15.95 -9.80 6.00
CA GLU A 236 -17.11 -10.55 6.47
C GLU A 236 -18.34 -10.19 5.62
N PRO A 237 -19.23 -11.15 5.32
CA PRO A 237 -20.41 -10.89 4.52
C PRO A 237 -21.36 -9.92 5.25
N GLN A 238 -22.02 -9.03 4.51
CA GLN A 238 -23.02 -8.11 5.07
C GLN A 238 -24.32 -8.85 5.43
N SER A 239 -24.64 -9.90 4.68
CA SER A 239 -25.74 -10.83 4.97
C SER A 239 -25.44 -12.21 4.39
N GLY A 240 -26.15 -13.23 4.88
CA GLY A 240 -25.85 -14.63 4.59
C GLY A 240 -24.76 -15.19 5.49
N SER A 241 -24.28 -16.39 5.16
CA SER A 241 -23.22 -17.06 5.93
C SER A 241 -22.30 -17.86 5.04
N ILE A 242 -21.04 -17.95 5.46
CA ILE A 242 -20.03 -18.80 4.83
C ILE A 242 -19.68 -19.87 5.84
N MET A 243 -19.86 -21.13 5.45
CA MET A 243 -19.56 -22.30 6.27
C MET A 243 -18.30 -22.97 5.74
N ILE A 244 -17.41 -23.38 6.65
CA ILE A 244 -16.25 -24.22 6.35
C ILE A 244 -16.36 -25.43 7.27
N ASP A 245 -16.39 -26.63 6.70
CA ASP A 245 -16.67 -27.89 7.41
C ASP A 245 -17.91 -27.82 8.31
N GLY A 246 -18.99 -27.22 7.80
CA GLY A 246 -20.26 -27.06 8.52
C GLY A 246 -20.25 -26.04 9.67
N ILE A 247 -19.16 -25.30 9.88
CA ILE A 247 -19.05 -24.24 10.90
C ILE A 247 -18.93 -22.88 10.22
N ASN A 248 -19.65 -21.87 10.73
CA ASN A 248 -19.56 -20.52 10.18
C ASN A 248 -18.13 -19.98 10.30
N SER A 249 -17.56 -19.46 9.21
CA SER A 249 -16.18 -18.99 9.14
C SER A 249 -15.86 -17.88 10.17
N ALA A 250 -16.86 -17.10 10.59
CA ALA A 250 -16.74 -16.09 11.63
C ALA A 250 -16.42 -16.66 13.03
N GLN A 251 -16.75 -17.95 13.27
CA GLN A 251 -16.51 -18.64 14.53
C GLN A 251 -15.10 -19.21 14.67
N TYR A 252 -14.30 -19.24 13.61
CA TYR A 252 -12.90 -19.66 13.69
C TYR A 252 -11.97 -18.51 14.10
N LYS A 253 -10.83 -18.82 14.69
CA LYS A 253 -9.72 -17.86 14.80
C LYS A 253 -9.09 -17.64 13.43
N ARG A 254 -8.95 -16.39 12.99
CA ARG A 254 -8.48 -16.06 11.62
C ARG A 254 -7.13 -16.67 11.29
N GLU A 255 -6.20 -16.64 12.23
CA GLU A 255 -4.86 -17.19 12.05
C GLU A 255 -4.91 -18.69 11.75
N SER A 256 -5.58 -19.47 12.60
CA SER A 256 -5.73 -20.92 12.42
C SER A 256 -6.47 -21.32 11.15
N LEU A 257 -7.51 -20.55 10.77
CA LEU A 257 -8.24 -20.78 9.54
C LEU A 257 -7.32 -20.60 8.33
N ARG A 258 -6.57 -19.49 8.29
CA ARG A 258 -5.67 -19.17 7.19
C ARG A 258 -4.46 -20.10 7.11
N GLN A 259 -4.09 -20.81 8.18
CA GLN A 259 -3.06 -21.86 8.09
C GLN A 259 -3.49 -23.01 7.19
N HIS A 260 -4.78 -23.31 7.10
CA HIS A 260 -5.33 -24.39 6.27
C HIS A 260 -5.67 -23.95 4.83
N ILE A 261 -5.50 -22.66 4.50
CA ILE A 261 -5.80 -22.12 3.17
C ILE A 261 -4.50 -21.68 2.49
N GLY A 262 -4.17 -22.28 1.34
CA GLY A 262 -3.10 -21.83 0.48
C GLY A 262 -3.65 -21.00 -0.67
N ILE A 263 -2.92 -19.93 -1.03
CA ILE A 263 -3.29 -19.09 -2.16
C ILE A 263 -2.10 -18.87 -3.08
N VAL A 264 -2.35 -18.93 -4.38
CA VAL A 264 -1.42 -18.55 -5.44
C VAL A 264 -2.13 -17.47 -6.25
N LEU A 265 -1.65 -16.24 -6.15
CA LEU A 265 -2.22 -15.08 -6.84
C LEU A 265 -1.70 -14.98 -8.28
N GLN A 266 -2.46 -14.28 -9.13
CA GLN A 266 -2.04 -13.90 -10.48
C GLN A 266 -0.76 -13.03 -10.44
N ASP A 267 -0.78 -11.96 -9.64
CA ASP A 267 0.39 -11.12 -9.42
C ASP A 267 1.31 -11.75 -8.37
N THR A 268 2.48 -12.20 -8.82
CA THR A 268 3.48 -12.81 -7.95
C THR A 268 4.15 -11.80 -7.04
N VAL A 269 3.71 -11.74 -5.79
CA VAL A 269 4.32 -10.88 -4.77
C VAL A 269 5.40 -11.65 -4.00
N LEU A 270 6.65 -11.26 -4.22
CA LEU A 270 7.82 -11.67 -3.44
C LEU A 270 8.27 -10.51 -2.55
N PHE A 271 8.63 -10.84 -1.32
CA PHE A 271 9.15 -9.87 -0.35
C PHE A 271 10.62 -9.58 -0.64
N GLY A 272 11.07 -8.38 -0.25
CA GLY A 272 12.48 -7.97 -0.28
C GLY A 272 13.32 -8.72 0.76
N ALA A 273 13.42 -10.03 0.60
CA ALA A 273 14.02 -11.00 1.52
C ALA A 273 14.67 -12.13 0.70
N SER A 274 15.35 -13.06 1.36
CA SER A 274 15.95 -14.21 0.67
C SER A 274 14.89 -15.10 -0.01
N ILE A 275 15.32 -15.91 -0.97
CA ILE A 275 14.44 -16.92 -1.59
C ILE A 275 13.97 -17.93 -0.53
N ALA A 276 14.85 -18.34 0.39
CA ALA A 276 14.51 -19.20 1.51
C ALA A 276 13.36 -18.61 2.36
N GLU A 277 13.47 -17.34 2.76
CA GLU A 277 12.44 -16.64 3.54
C GLU A 277 11.12 -16.50 2.76
N ASN A 278 11.20 -16.27 1.44
CA ASN A 278 10.01 -16.19 0.61
C ASN A 278 9.26 -17.54 0.53
N ILE A 279 9.97 -18.67 0.54
CA ILE A 279 9.35 -20.00 0.56
C ILE A 279 8.83 -20.32 1.97
N SER A 280 9.65 -20.13 3.01
CA SER A 280 9.28 -20.40 4.41
C SER A 280 8.19 -19.47 4.93
N TYR A 281 7.84 -18.39 4.22
CA TYR A 281 6.63 -17.62 4.50
C TYR A 281 5.35 -18.48 4.56
N GLY A 282 5.31 -19.61 3.84
CA GLY A 282 4.22 -20.58 3.91
C GLY A 282 4.21 -21.43 5.19
N LYS A 283 5.38 -21.62 5.82
CA LYS A 283 5.61 -22.39 7.06
C LYS A 283 6.85 -21.82 7.78
N PRO A 284 6.68 -20.85 8.72
CA PRO A 284 7.81 -20.11 9.29
C PRO A 284 8.90 -20.97 9.94
N ASP A 285 8.50 -22.07 10.58
CA ASP A 285 9.42 -23.00 11.26
C ASP A 285 9.96 -24.11 10.32
N ALA A 286 9.91 -23.89 9.00
CA ALA A 286 10.37 -24.88 8.03
C ALA A 286 11.89 -25.09 8.09
N THR A 287 12.32 -26.35 8.04
CA THR A 287 13.75 -26.67 7.93
C THR A 287 14.27 -26.40 6.52
N ARG A 288 15.60 -26.31 6.36
CA ARG A 288 16.21 -26.10 5.04
C ARG A 288 15.85 -27.21 4.07
N GLU A 289 15.80 -28.46 4.54
CA GLU A 289 15.42 -29.61 3.72
C GLU A 289 13.95 -29.51 3.25
N GLU A 290 13.05 -28.99 4.10
CA GLU A 290 11.66 -28.77 3.71
C GLU A 290 11.52 -27.68 2.65
N ILE A 291 12.30 -26.60 2.77
CA ILE A 291 12.36 -25.51 1.78
C ILE A 291 12.89 -26.05 0.44
N GLU A 292 13.99 -26.81 0.47
CA GLU A 292 14.60 -27.36 -0.74
C GLU A 292 13.69 -28.38 -1.43
N ARG A 293 13.02 -29.22 -0.65
CA ARG A 293 12.01 -30.15 -1.17
C ARG A 293 10.82 -29.42 -1.78
N ALA A 294 10.32 -28.36 -1.15
CA ALA A 294 9.22 -27.57 -1.70
C ALA A 294 9.61 -26.88 -3.02
N ALA A 295 10.84 -26.35 -3.10
CA ALA A 295 11.39 -25.77 -4.31
C ALA A 295 11.61 -26.82 -5.42
N ALA A 296 12.06 -28.04 -5.08
CA ALA A 296 12.18 -29.11 -6.06
C ALA A 296 10.82 -29.51 -6.63
N LEU A 297 9.80 -29.63 -5.76
CA LEU A 297 8.43 -29.96 -6.17
C LEU A 297 7.76 -28.88 -7.04
N SER A 298 8.24 -27.64 -6.98
CA SER A 298 7.78 -26.55 -7.86
C SER A 298 8.71 -26.26 -9.05
N TYR A 299 9.71 -27.12 -9.30
CA TYR A 299 10.75 -26.89 -10.30
C TYR A 299 11.55 -25.60 -10.10
N ALA A 300 11.58 -25.05 -8.88
CA ALA A 300 12.37 -23.87 -8.56
C ALA A 300 13.82 -24.19 -8.20
N HIS A 301 14.09 -25.40 -7.70
CA HIS A 301 15.41 -25.78 -7.17
C HIS A 301 16.57 -25.49 -8.13
N ASP A 302 16.47 -25.95 -9.38
CA ASP A 302 17.59 -25.90 -10.32
C ASP A 302 18.02 -24.46 -10.64
N PHE A 303 17.06 -23.55 -10.84
CA PHE A 303 17.42 -22.15 -11.11
C PHE A 303 17.90 -21.44 -9.84
N ILE A 304 17.37 -21.80 -8.67
CA ILE A 304 17.83 -21.24 -7.40
C ILE A 304 19.27 -21.67 -7.15
N ALA A 305 19.59 -22.95 -7.34
CA ALA A 305 20.94 -23.48 -7.17
C ALA A 305 21.96 -22.90 -8.15
N ALA A 306 21.50 -22.39 -9.31
CA ALA A 306 22.36 -21.70 -10.28
C ALA A 306 22.64 -20.23 -9.92
N LEU A 307 21.95 -19.65 -8.94
CA LEU A 307 22.23 -18.29 -8.47
C LEU A 307 23.52 -18.28 -7.61
N PRO A 308 24.29 -17.18 -7.62
CA PRO A 308 25.54 -17.08 -6.84
C PRO A 308 25.37 -17.40 -5.36
N ASP A 309 24.29 -16.92 -4.75
CA ASP A 309 23.98 -17.11 -3.32
C ASP A 309 22.90 -18.19 -3.08
N GLY A 310 22.54 -18.96 -4.11
CA GLY A 310 21.54 -20.02 -3.98
C GLY A 310 20.21 -19.50 -3.42
N TYR A 311 19.70 -20.19 -2.40
CA TYR A 311 18.48 -19.79 -1.68
C TYR A 311 18.64 -18.54 -0.81
N ASP A 312 19.87 -18.16 -0.49
CA ASP A 312 20.17 -17.01 0.38
C ASP A 312 20.24 -15.70 -0.45
N THR A 313 20.08 -15.81 -1.78
CA THR A 313 19.93 -14.67 -2.69
C THR A 313 18.79 -13.75 -2.24
N ILE A 314 19.12 -12.49 -1.95
CA ILE A 314 18.16 -11.45 -1.57
C ILE A 314 17.44 -10.92 -2.81
N LEU A 315 16.10 -11.00 -2.80
CA LEU A 315 15.28 -10.44 -3.86
C LEU A 315 15.05 -8.94 -3.63
N GLY A 316 15.14 -8.12 -4.68
CA GLY A 316 14.74 -6.71 -4.64
C GLY A 316 13.22 -6.53 -4.55
N GLU A 317 12.73 -5.28 -4.55
CA GLU A 317 11.28 -5.01 -4.54
C GLU A 317 10.57 -5.79 -5.65
N ARG A 318 9.55 -6.59 -5.26
CA ARG A 318 8.76 -7.48 -6.13
C ARG A 318 9.56 -8.54 -6.91
N GLY A 319 10.83 -8.79 -6.58
CA GLY A 319 11.64 -9.81 -7.23
C GLY A 319 11.92 -9.53 -8.72
N ASN A 320 12.07 -8.26 -9.10
CA ASN A 320 12.30 -7.82 -10.49
C ASN A 320 13.55 -8.42 -11.17
N THR A 321 14.44 -9.08 -10.43
CA THR A 321 15.60 -9.80 -10.98
C THR A 321 15.27 -11.19 -11.54
N LEU A 322 14.07 -11.70 -11.26
CA LEU A 322 13.62 -13.03 -11.70
C LEU A 322 12.65 -12.92 -12.87
N SER A 323 12.59 -13.94 -13.74
CA SER A 323 11.55 -14.04 -14.76
C SER A 323 10.17 -14.29 -14.13
N GLY A 324 9.09 -13.98 -14.86
CA GLY A 324 7.72 -14.23 -14.38
C GLY A 324 7.50 -15.69 -13.95
N GLY A 325 8.00 -16.65 -14.74
CA GLY A 325 7.89 -18.08 -14.42
C GLY A 325 8.74 -18.52 -13.23
N GLN A 326 9.87 -17.89 -12.98
CA GLN A 326 10.66 -18.14 -11.76
C GLN A 326 9.91 -17.63 -10.52
N ARG A 327 9.34 -16.41 -10.57
CA ARG A 327 8.54 -15.86 -9.46
C ARG A 327 7.32 -16.73 -9.15
N GLN A 328 6.63 -17.22 -10.18
CA GLN A 328 5.49 -18.13 -10.01
C GLN A 328 5.89 -19.43 -9.31
N ARG A 329 7.00 -20.05 -9.73
CA ARG A 329 7.51 -21.29 -9.12
C ARG A 329 7.93 -21.12 -7.65
N ILE A 330 8.42 -19.95 -7.25
CA ILE A 330 8.65 -19.61 -5.83
C ILE A 330 7.32 -19.49 -5.07
N CYS A 331 6.31 -18.83 -5.65
CA CYS A 331 4.99 -18.73 -5.03
C CYS A 331 4.31 -20.12 -4.90
N LEU A 332 4.51 -21.01 -5.86
CA LEU A 332 4.07 -22.40 -5.77
C LEU A 332 4.80 -23.17 -4.67
N ALA A 333 6.12 -23.01 -4.52
CA ALA A 333 6.88 -23.59 -3.40
C ALA A 333 6.33 -23.14 -2.05
N ARG A 334 5.98 -21.84 -1.91
CA ARG A 334 5.33 -21.28 -0.72
C ARG A 334 3.97 -21.94 -0.43
N ALA A 335 3.19 -22.26 -1.46
CA ALA A 335 1.94 -22.99 -1.29
C ALA A 335 2.15 -24.50 -0.97
N ILE A 336 3.19 -25.13 -1.55
CA ILE A 336 3.55 -26.53 -1.31
C ILE A 336 3.98 -26.75 0.14
N ILE A 337 4.90 -25.92 0.65
CA ILE A 337 5.46 -26.09 2.00
C ILE A 337 4.41 -25.94 3.09
N LYS A 338 3.37 -25.13 2.82
CA LYS A 338 2.26 -24.88 3.72
C LYS A 338 1.34 -26.09 3.91
N GLN A 339 1.26 -26.99 2.92
CA GLN A 339 0.36 -28.16 2.91
C GLN A 339 -1.10 -27.85 3.32
N PRO A 340 -1.78 -26.93 2.60
CA PRO A 340 -3.15 -26.53 2.96
C PRO A 340 -4.18 -27.62 2.62
N SER A 341 -5.32 -27.62 3.33
CA SER A 341 -6.51 -28.43 2.98
C SER A 341 -7.33 -27.78 1.86
N ILE A 342 -7.35 -26.44 1.83
CA ILE A 342 -8.05 -25.63 0.82
C ILE A 342 -7.02 -24.88 -0.01
N LEU A 343 -7.05 -25.03 -1.32
CA LEU A 343 -6.16 -24.38 -2.27
C LEU A 343 -6.93 -23.42 -3.16
N ILE A 344 -6.49 -22.16 -3.21
CA ILE A 344 -7.02 -21.13 -4.10
C ILE A 344 -5.95 -20.80 -5.14
N LEU A 345 -6.29 -20.92 -6.42
CA LEU A 345 -5.41 -20.60 -7.53
C LEU A 345 -6.05 -19.53 -8.40
N ASP A 346 -5.39 -18.39 -8.52
CA ASP A 346 -5.81 -17.29 -9.38
C ASP A 346 -4.87 -17.24 -10.59
N GLU A 347 -5.34 -17.72 -11.75
CA GLU A 347 -4.63 -17.59 -13.03
C GLU A 347 -3.15 -18.04 -13.02
N PRO A 348 -2.77 -19.22 -12.49
CA PRO A 348 -1.38 -19.52 -12.17
C PRO A 348 -0.43 -19.58 -13.38
N THR A 349 -0.96 -19.60 -14.60
CA THR A 349 -0.19 -19.70 -15.86
C THR A 349 -0.31 -18.46 -16.75
N SER A 350 -0.96 -17.40 -16.28
CA SER A 350 -1.10 -16.16 -17.07
C SER A 350 0.24 -15.42 -17.13
N ALA A 351 0.56 -14.82 -18.30
CA ALA A 351 1.77 -14.02 -18.52
C ALA A 351 3.13 -14.75 -18.33
N VAL A 352 3.18 -16.06 -18.61
CA VAL A 352 4.42 -16.86 -18.57
C VAL A 352 4.72 -17.49 -19.92
N ASP A 353 6.01 -17.68 -20.23
CA ASP A 353 6.43 -18.36 -21.46
C ASP A 353 5.92 -19.83 -21.52
N PRO A 354 5.73 -20.41 -22.71
CA PRO A 354 5.13 -21.74 -22.86
C PRO A 354 5.84 -22.87 -22.09
N ALA A 355 7.17 -22.80 -21.99
CA ALA A 355 7.96 -23.82 -21.29
C ALA A 355 7.75 -23.72 -19.77
N SER A 356 7.82 -22.50 -19.21
CA SER A 356 7.49 -22.26 -17.81
C SER A 356 6.04 -22.63 -17.49
N ALA A 357 5.10 -22.31 -18.38
CA ALA A 357 3.68 -22.62 -18.19
C ALA A 357 3.43 -24.13 -18.07
N ALA A 358 4.16 -24.98 -18.81
CA ALA A 358 4.06 -26.43 -18.69
C ALA A 358 4.50 -26.93 -17.31
N LEU A 359 5.64 -26.45 -16.80
CA LEU A 359 6.14 -26.80 -15.47
C LEU A 359 5.17 -26.34 -14.36
N ILE A 360 4.60 -25.15 -14.51
CA ILE A 360 3.61 -24.62 -13.57
C ILE A 360 2.34 -25.48 -13.58
N ARG A 361 1.80 -25.84 -14.75
CA ARG A 361 0.60 -26.70 -14.84
C ARG A 361 0.81 -28.05 -14.15
N ASP A 362 1.95 -28.70 -14.39
CA ASP A 362 2.28 -29.97 -13.75
C ASP A 362 2.40 -29.81 -12.21
N THR A 363 3.09 -28.76 -11.75
CA THR A 363 3.17 -28.44 -10.32
C THR A 363 1.78 -28.23 -9.70
N VAL A 364 0.93 -27.46 -10.37
CA VAL A 364 -0.44 -27.19 -9.95
C VAL A 364 -1.26 -28.48 -9.88
N ALA A 365 -1.22 -29.33 -10.91
CA ALA A 365 -1.93 -30.59 -10.94
C ALA A 365 -1.56 -31.50 -9.76
N ARG A 366 -0.26 -31.58 -9.43
CA ARG A 366 0.22 -32.33 -8.25
C ARG A 366 -0.25 -31.68 -6.95
N LEU A 367 -0.15 -30.35 -6.84
CA LEU A 367 -0.49 -29.61 -5.63
C LEU A 367 -1.97 -29.77 -5.25
N GLN A 368 -2.86 -29.91 -6.23
CA GLN A 368 -4.31 -30.09 -6.05
C GLN A 368 -4.71 -31.47 -5.50
N THR A 369 -3.83 -32.48 -5.57
CA THR A 369 -4.21 -33.85 -5.23
C THR A 369 -4.60 -33.96 -3.75
N GLY A 370 -5.82 -34.44 -3.49
CA GLY A 370 -6.34 -34.65 -2.13
C GLY A 370 -6.73 -33.37 -1.40
N LYS A 371 -6.97 -32.26 -2.11
CA LYS A 371 -7.32 -30.96 -1.53
C LYS A 371 -8.52 -30.36 -2.22
N THR A 372 -9.36 -29.67 -1.45
CA THR A 372 -10.39 -28.81 -2.04
C THR A 372 -9.71 -27.68 -2.79
N THR A 373 -9.99 -27.54 -4.08
CA THR A 373 -9.34 -26.54 -4.93
C THR A 373 -10.37 -25.62 -5.57
N LEU A 374 -10.21 -24.32 -5.39
CA LEU A 374 -10.93 -23.28 -6.12
C LEU A 374 -9.98 -22.60 -7.11
N VAL A 375 -10.26 -22.69 -8.40
CA VAL A 375 -9.45 -22.06 -9.46
C VAL A 375 -10.24 -20.92 -10.09
N ILE A 376 -9.73 -19.71 -10.03
CA ILE A 376 -10.23 -18.61 -10.86
C ILE A 376 -9.62 -18.77 -12.25
N ALA A 377 -10.46 -19.03 -13.23
CA ALA A 377 -10.03 -19.24 -14.61
C ALA A 377 -10.49 -18.07 -15.48
N HIS A 378 -9.55 -17.31 -16.05
CA HIS A 378 -9.82 -16.40 -17.16
C HIS A 378 -9.45 -17.02 -18.50
N GLN A 379 -8.80 -18.19 -18.54
CA GLN A 379 -8.63 -18.98 -19.75
C GLN A 379 -9.32 -20.34 -19.58
N PHE A 380 -10.20 -20.70 -20.52
CA PHE A 380 -11.06 -21.88 -20.42
C PHE A 380 -10.34 -23.12 -20.97
N VAL A 381 -9.11 -23.34 -20.50
CA VAL A 381 -8.26 -24.46 -20.92
C VAL A 381 -8.46 -25.65 -19.98
N ALA A 382 -8.68 -26.83 -20.55
CA ALA A 382 -8.87 -28.08 -19.82
C ALA A 382 -9.98 -28.00 -18.75
N MET A 383 -11.11 -27.33 -19.07
CA MET A 383 -12.23 -27.15 -18.14
C MET A 383 -12.92 -28.47 -17.75
N ASP A 384 -12.70 -29.54 -18.51
CA ASP A 384 -13.20 -30.89 -18.21
C ASP A 384 -12.58 -31.51 -16.97
N GLN A 385 -11.46 -30.97 -16.46
CA GLN A 385 -10.79 -31.49 -15.26
C GLN A 385 -11.47 -31.07 -13.95
N PHE A 386 -12.41 -30.13 -14.00
CA PHE A 386 -13.11 -29.61 -12.83
C PHE A 386 -14.38 -30.41 -12.58
N ASP A 387 -14.58 -30.81 -11.33
CA ASP A 387 -15.77 -31.53 -10.89
C ASP A 387 -17.01 -30.62 -10.96
N GLN A 388 -16.81 -29.30 -10.82
CA GLN A 388 -17.86 -28.30 -10.90
C GLN A 388 -17.31 -26.96 -11.40
N ILE A 389 -18.14 -26.24 -12.14
CA ILE A 389 -17.87 -24.90 -12.64
C ILE A 389 -18.95 -23.97 -12.09
N LEU A 390 -18.53 -22.85 -11.50
CA LEU A 390 -19.38 -21.80 -10.96
C LEU A 390 -19.26 -20.55 -11.85
N VAL A 391 -20.37 -20.12 -12.44
CA VAL A 391 -20.41 -18.99 -13.36
C VAL A 391 -20.98 -17.77 -12.65
N LEU A 392 -20.15 -16.75 -12.46
CA LEU A 392 -20.57 -15.47 -11.91
C LEU A 392 -20.79 -14.42 -13.00
N GLU A 393 -21.87 -13.68 -12.83
CA GLU A 393 -22.19 -12.51 -13.63
C GLU A 393 -22.81 -11.44 -12.73
N ASN A 394 -22.27 -10.21 -12.77
CA ASN A 394 -22.77 -9.06 -12.02
C ASN A 394 -23.05 -9.37 -10.54
N GLY A 395 -22.13 -10.09 -9.87
CA GLY A 395 -22.24 -10.40 -8.44
C GLY A 395 -23.22 -11.52 -8.10
N ARG A 396 -23.78 -12.24 -9.09
CA ARG A 396 -24.70 -13.36 -8.89
C ARG A 396 -24.12 -14.63 -9.48
N LEU A 397 -24.43 -15.77 -8.87
CA LEU A 397 -24.19 -17.08 -9.46
C LEU A 397 -25.32 -17.36 -10.46
N VAL A 398 -25.00 -17.39 -11.75
CA VAL A 398 -26.01 -17.55 -12.83
C VAL A 398 -26.12 -18.98 -13.32
N GLU A 399 -25.03 -19.74 -13.27
CA GLU A 399 -25.00 -21.15 -13.66
C GLU A 399 -24.02 -21.94 -12.77
N GLN A 400 -24.30 -23.22 -12.58
CA GLN A 400 -23.40 -24.18 -11.96
C GLN A 400 -23.58 -25.57 -12.57
N GLY A 401 -22.50 -26.32 -12.72
CA GLY A 401 -22.55 -27.70 -13.23
C GLY A 401 -21.20 -28.17 -13.75
N THR A 402 -21.18 -29.34 -14.39
CA THR A 402 -19.98 -29.83 -15.09
C THR A 402 -19.80 -29.14 -16.44
N HIS A 403 -18.60 -29.23 -17.02
CA HIS A 403 -18.33 -28.69 -18.36
C HIS A 403 -19.36 -29.13 -19.39
N LEU A 404 -19.62 -30.44 -19.48
CA LEU A 404 -20.56 -31.02 -20.44
C LEU A 404 -22.00 -30.51 -20.24
N GLN A 405 -22.44 -30.38 -18.98
CA GLN A 405 -23.78 -29.86 -18.67
C GLN A 405 -23.92 -28.41 -19.12
N LEU A 406 -22.94 -27.55 -18.78
CA LEU A 406 -23.00 -26.12 -19.09
C LEU A 406 -22.87 -25.84 -20.60
N VAL A 407 -22.05 -26.61 -21.32
CA VAL A 407 -21.96 -26.52 -22.79
C VAL A 407 -23.29 -26.91 -23.44
N ALA A 408 -23.94 -27.98 -22.96
CA ALA A 408 -25.23 -28.42 -23.48
C ALA A 408 -26.36 -27.41 -23.20
N HIS A 409 -26.32 -26.75 -22.04
CA HIS A 409 -27.27 -25.71 -21.65
C HIS A 409 -27.18 -24.43 -22.53
N LYS A 410 -26.02 -24.18 -23.16
CA LYS A 410 -25.78 -23.01 -24.01
C LYS A 410 -26.10 -21.67 -23.33
N GLY A 411 -25.82 -21.57 -22.03
CA GLY A 411 -25.99 -20.36 -21.23
C GLY A 411 -24.82 -19.37 -21.34
N GLN A 412 -24.64 -18.57 -20.29
CA GLN A 412 -23.54 -17.61 -20.13
C GLN A 412 -22.17 -18.29 -20.18
N TYR A 413 -22.02 -19.48 -19.59
CA TYR A 413 -20.79 -20.25 -19.69
C TYR A 413 -20.37 -20.50 -21.15
N TYR A 414 -21.33 -20.95 -21.97
CA TYR A 414 -21.10 -21.21 -23.39
C TYR A 414 -20.78 -19.93 -24.15
N ALA A 415 -21.44 -18.81 -23.82
CA ALA A 415 -21.15 -17.52 -24.42
C ALA A 415 -19.71 -17.04 -24.13
N LEU A 416 -19.23 -17.21 -22.88
CA LEU A 416 -17.86 -16.91 -22.49
C LEU A 416 -16.85 -17.81 -23.22
N LEU A 417 -17.13 -19.11 -23.31
CA LEU A 417 -16.29 -20.06 -24.04
C LEU A 417 -16.19 -19.70 -25.53
N ALA A 418 -17.30 -19.34 -26.16
CA ALA A 418 -17.34 -18.93 -27.57
C ALA A 418 -16.68 -17.56 -27.82
N HIS A 419 -16.61 -16.68 -26.81
CA HIS A 419 -15.85 -15.44 -26.89
C HIS A 419 -14.34 -15.73 -26.96
N GLN A 420 -13.83 -16.54 -26.03
CA GLN A 420 -12.41 -16.87 -25.98
C GLN A 420 -11.93 -17.66 -27.19
N ALA A 421 -12.75 -18.59 -27.70
CA ALA A 421 -12.41 -19.32 -28.91
C ALA A 421 -12.22 -18.38 -30.11
N ARG A 422 -13.00 -17.29 -30.19
CA ARG A 422 -12.85 -16.27 -31.24
C ARG A 422 -11.61 -15.40 -31.04
N GLU A 423 -11.28 -15.03 -29.81
CA GLU A 423 -10.05 -14.29 -29.50
C GLU A 423 -8.80 -15.11 -29.85
N ALA A 424 -8.76 -16.39 -29.48
CA ALA A 424 -7.65 -17.29 -29.81
C ALA A 424 -7.48 -17.47 -31.33
N GLN A 425 -8.59 -17.59 -32.09
CA GLN A 425 -8.54 -17.66 -33.55
C GLN A 425 -8.04 -16.36 -34.20
N TRP A 426 -8.36 -15.20 -33.60
CA TRP A 426 -7.88 -13.90 -34.09
C TRP A 426 -6.38 -13.72 -33.86
N GLU A 427 -5.86 -14.15 -32.71
CA GLU A 427 -4.42 -14.14 -32.41
C GLU A 427 -3.63 -15.03 -33.39
N ASP A 428 -4.13 -16.24 -33.69
CA ASP A 428 -3.50 -17.14 -34.67
C ASP A 428 -3.57 -16.59 -36.10
N ALA A 429 -4.68 -15.97 -36.50
CA ALA A 429 -4.83 -15.36 -37.82
C ALA A 429 -3.93 -14.12 -38.01
N GLY A 430 -3.76 -13.31 -36.97
CA GLY A 430 -2.86 -12.15 -36.96
C GLY A 430 -1.38 -12.55 -36.97
N ALA A 431 -1.00 -13.62 -36.26
CA ALA A 431 0.35 -14.16 -36.29
C ALA A 431 0.71 -14.78 -37.65
N SER A 432 -0.26 -15.36 -38.35
CA SER A 432 -0.06 -15.94 -39.68
C SER A 432 -0.05 -14.91 -40.83
N SER A 433 -0.44 -13.65 -40.59
CA SER A 433 -0.45 -12.59 -41.62
C SER A 433 0.81 -11.72 -41.64
N THR A 434 1.78 -11.91 -40.73
CA THR A 434 2.98 -11.07 -40.63
C THR A 434 4.23 -11.59 -41.37
N LEU A 435 4.12 -12.61 -42.23
CA LEU A 435 5.25 -13.07 -43.04
C LEU A 435 4.86 -13.39 -44.49
N ARG A 436 4.96 -12.36 -45.35
CA ARG A 436 5.66 -12.36 -46.66
C ARG A 436 5.28 -11.11 -47.45
N PRO A 437 6.20 -10.15 -47.67
CA PRO A 437 6.11 -9.35 -48.89
C PRO A 437 6.42 -10.32 -50.04
N GLU A 438 5.42 -10.62 -50.86
CA GLU A 438 5.64 -11.21 -52.18
C GLU A 438 6.47 -10.20 -52.99
N THR A 439 7.78 -10.38 -53.01
CA THR A 439 8.63 -9.79 -54.04
C THR A 439 8.47 -10.63 -55.30
N GLU A 440 7.40 -10.38 -56.04
CA GLU A 440 7.33 -10.73 -57.45
C GLU A 440 7.69 -9.49 -58.29
N GLY A 441 8.81 -9.64 -59.00
CA GLY A 441 9.12 -9.10 -60.32
C GLY A 441 8.72 -7.67 -60.66
N GLU A 442 9.73 -6.80 -60.79
CA GLU A 442 9.91 -5.99 -62.00
C GLU A 442 11.36 -5.49 -62.03
N ALA A 443 12.19 -6.22 -62.77
CA ALA A 443 13.47 -5.73 -63.25
C ALA A 443 13.23 -5.17 -64.66
N GLU A 444 12.90 -3.89 -64.77
CA GLU A 444 13.00 -3.14 -66.01
C GLU A 444 13.68 -1.78 -65.77
N THR A 445 14.92 -1.70 -66.24
CA THR A 445 15.48 -0.65 -67.12
C THR A 445 14.95 0.78 -66.96
N TYR A 446 15.82 1.73 -66.62
CA TYR A 446 16.26 2.81 -67.53
C TYR A 446 17.22 3.81 -66.83
N ALA A 447 18.36 4.01 -67.48
CA ALA A 447 19.24 5.20 -67.57
C ALA A 447 19.72 5.91 -66.30
#